data_AF-A0A522AY43-F1
#
_entry.id   AF-A0A522AY43-F1
#
_cell.length_a   1.000
_cell.length_b   1.000
_cell.length_c   1.000
_cell.angle_alpha   90.00
_cell.angle_beta   90.00
_cell.angle_gamma   90.00
#
_symmetry.space_group_name_H-M   'P 1'
#
loop_
_entity.id
_entity.type
_entity.pdbx_description
1 polymer ?
#
loop_
_entity_poly.entity_id
_entity_poly.type
_entity_poly.pdbx_seq_one_letter_code
_entity_poly.pdbx_strand_id
1 'polypeptide(L)'
;MTSNVGQSYPYSSETNADRAAAVAALVAAREGLAATLGAETTPLDIQERWWVWKCPTTGCAGFLHVAGYARDLHALFVVCDGTCAKTFLR
;
A
#
# COMPACT_ATOMS: atom_id res chain seq x y z
N MET A 1 -24.62 0.69 7.70
CA MET A 1 -23.66 1.05 6.63
C MET A 1 -22.97 2.36 7.02
N THR A 2 -21.83 2.30 7.70
CA THR A 2 -20.97 3.47 7.87
C THR A 2 -20.19 3.63 6.57
N SER A 3 -20.49 4.71 5.84
CA SER A 3 -19.93 4.96 4.52
C SER A 3 -18.43 5.23 4.64
N ASN A 4 -17.59 4.28 4.20
CA ASN A 4 -16.12 4.34 4.18
C ASN A 4 -15.57 5.36 3.16
N VAL A 5 -16.31 6.42 2.84
CA VAL A 5 -15.91 7.43 1.85
C VAL A 5 -14.58 8.07 2.25
N GLY A 6 -14.37 8.36 3.54
CA GLY A 6 -13.08 8.85 4.04
C GLY A 6 -11.92 7.84 4.00
N GLN A 7 -12.20 6.55 3.77
CA GLN A 7 -11.19 5.49 3.68
C GLN A 7 -10.75 5.19 2.24
N SER A 8 -11.51 5.67 1.23
CA SER A 8 -11.14 5.55 -0.18
C SER A 8 -10.36 6.77 -0.69
N TYR A 9 -10.56 7.95 -0.07
CA TYR A 9 -9.79 9.14 -0.44
C TYR A 9 -8.35 9.09 0.08
N PRO A 10 -7.37 9.51 -0.73
CA PRO A 10 -6.00 9.70 -0.28
C PRO A 10 -5.94 10.61 0.95
N TYR A 11 -5.19 10.20 1.96
CA TYR A 11 -4.88 11.00 3.13
C TYR A 11 -3.79 12.06 2.82
N SER A 12 -2.78 11.66 2.05
CA SER A 12 -1.71 12.54 1.58
C SER A 12 -1.06 11.95 0.32
N SER A 13 0.04 12.54 -0.14
CA SER A 13 0.93 11.91 -1.12
C SER A 13 2.37 11.90 -0.61
N GLU A 14 3.13 10.90 -1.04
CA GLU A 14 4.56 10.74 -0.79
C GLU A 14 5.35 10.76 -2.10
N THR A 15 6.67 10.96 -2.04
CA THR A 15 7.51 10.87 -3.24
C THR A 15 7.69 9.40 -3.64
N ASN A 16 8.00 9.16 -4.91
CA ASN A 16 8.31 7.81 -5.39
C ASN A 16 9.51 7.18 -4.67
N ALA A 17 10.48 7.99 -4.25
CA ALA A 17 11.64 7.54 -3.50
C ALA A 17 11.26 7.09 -2.08
N ASP A 18 10.49 7.90 -1.36
CA ASP A 18 10.01 7.57 -0.01
C ASP A 18 9.14 6.31 -0.02
N ARG A 19 8.22 6.24 -0.99
CA ARG A 19 7.37 5.08 -1.25
C ARG A 19 8.17 3.81 -1.46
N ALA A 20 9.18 3.86 -2.35
CA ALA A 20 10.02 2.71 -2.65
C ALA A 20 10.85 2.28 -1.43
N ALA A 21 11.38 3.24 -0.66
CA ALA A 21 12.11 2.97 0.57
C ALA A 21 11.22 2.33 1.64
N ALA A 22 10.00 2.83 1.83
CA ALA A 22 9.03 2.27 2.75
C ALA A 22 8.67 0.83 2.38
N VAL A 23 8.29 0.56 1.13
CA VAL A 23 7.96 -0.79 0.68
C VAL A 23 9.16 -1.74 0.80
N ALA A 24 10.38 -1.29 0.47
CA ALA A 24 11.59 -2.09 0.63
C ALA A 24 11.86 -2.46 2.11
N ALA A 25 11.69 -1.50 3.03
CA ALA A 25 11.82 -1.76 4.46
C ALA A 25 10.78 -2.78 4.95
N LEU A 26 9.53 -2.69 4.46
CA LEU A 26 8.48 -3.65 4.81
C LEU A 26 8.75 -5.05 4.25
N VAL A 27 9.26 -5.14 3.02
CA VAL A 27 9.67 -6.41 2.40
C VAL A 27 10.80 -7.06 3.19
N ALA A 28 11.77 -6.28 3.66
CA ALA A 28 12.86 -6.79 4.49
C ALA A 28 12.39 -7.23 5.88
N ALA A 29 11.40 -6.54 6.45
CA ALA A 29 10.90 -6.80 7.81
C ALA A 29 9.84 -7.90 7.89
N ARG A 30 9.20 -8.28 6.77
CA ARG A 30 8.03 -9.17 6.76
C ARG A 30 8.26 -10.39 5.89
N GLU A 31 8.27 -11.54 6.55
CA GLU A 31 8.35 -12.83 5.88
C GLU A 31 7.17 -13.02 4.90
N GLY A 32 7.46 -13.53 3.70
CA GLY A 32 6.46 -13.81 2.67
C GLY A 32 6.00 -12.61 1.84
N LEU A 33 6.18 -11.36 2.29
CA LEU A 33 5.68 -10.19 1.58
C LEU A 33 6.29 -10.05 0.17
N ALA A 34 7.58 -10.34 0.01
CA ALA A 34 8.23 -10.34 -1.31
C ALA A 34 7.55 -11.29 -2.30
N ALA A 35 7.21 -12.50 -1.82
CA ALA A 35 6.54 -13.53 -2.61
C ALA A 35 5.12 -13.10 -2.99
N THR A 36 4.36 -12.55 -2.03
CA THR A 36 3.03 -11.98 -2.27
C THR A 36 3.07 -10.89 -3.34
N LEU A 37 3.99 -9.92 -3.23
CA LEU A 37 4.09 -8.84 -4.22
C LEU A 37 4.46 -9.40 -5.60
N GLY A 38 5.41 -10.32 -5.69
CA GLY A 38 5.77 -10.94 -6.97
C GLY A 38 4.60 -11.68 -7.63
N ALA A 39 3.76 -12.35 -6.83
CA ALA A 39 2.61 -13.10 -7.31
C ALA A 39 1.42 -12.20 -7.70
N GLU A 40 1.13 -11.17 -6.90
CA GLU A 40 -0.14 -10.43 -7.01
C GLU A 40 -0.02 -9.10 -7.75
N THR A 41 1.19 -8.58 -7.94
CA THR A 41 1.37 -7.25 -8.51
C THR A 41 2.18 -7.22 -9.81
N THR A 42 1.93 -6.18 -10.59
CA THR A 42 2.83 -5.72 -11.66
C THR A 42 3.55 -4.43 -11.24
N PRO A 43 4.71 -4.11 -11.84
CA PRO A 43 5.42 -2.88 -11.57
C PRO A 43 4.55 -1.63 -11.77
N LEU A 44 4.86 -0.60 -10.99
CA LEU A 44 4.27 0.73 -11.15
C LEU A 44 4.91 1.48 -12.33
N ASP A 45 4.18 2.45 -12.87
CA ASP A 45 4.69 3.39 -13.86
C ASP A 45 5.59 4.46 -13.22
N ILE A 46 6.24 5.26 -14.06
CA ILE A 46 7.11 6.34 -13.61
C ILE A 46 6.22 7.53 -13.22
N GLN A 47 6.02 7.69 -11.92
CA GLN A 47 5.37 8.87 -11.33
C GLN A 47 6.26 9.47 -10.25
N GLU A 48 6.19 10.79 -10.08
CA GLU A 48 6.97 11.50 -9.05
C GLU A 48 6.38 11.32 -7.65
N ARG A 49 5.05 11.20 -7.56
CA ARG A 49 4.31 11.13 -6.30
C ARG A 49 3.22 10.07 -6.34
N TRP A 50 2.94 9.51 -5.17
CA TRP A 50 1.94 8.46 -4.99
C TRP A 50 1.02 8.79 -3.83
N TRP A 51 -0.25 8.42 -3.96
CA TRP A 51 -1.22 8.57 -2.89
C TRP A 51 -0.91 7.65 -1.71
N VAL A 52 -1.20 8.15 -0.52
CA VAL A 52 -1.07 7.44 0.75
C VAL A 52 -2.43 7.46 1.45
N TRP A 53 -2.83 6.34 2.03
CA TRP A 53 -4.09 6.22 2.78
C TRP A 53 -3.83 5.84 4.22
N LYS A 54 -4.78 6.14 5.11
CA LYS A 54 -4.78 5.54 6.46
C LYS A 54 -5.16 4.08 6.40
N CYS A 55 -4.52 3.26 7.23
CA CYS A 55 -4.91 1.87 7.39
C CYS A 55 -6.35 1.77 7.92
N PRO A 56 -7.23 0.98 7.28
CA PRO A 56 -8.60 0.80 7.71
C PRO A 56 -8.73 -0.13 8.93
N THR A 57 -7.65 -0.84 9.29
CA THR A 57 -7.68 -1.84 10.36
C THR A 57 -7.81 -1.14 11.71
N THR A 58 -8.87 -1.45 12.45
CA THR A 58 -9.09 -0.95 13.81
C THR A 58 -7.86 -1.21 14.69
N GLY A 59 -7.37 -0.18 15.36
CA GLY A 59 -6.19 -0.25 16.23
C GLY A 59 -4.85 -0.19 15.49
N CYS A 60 -4.84 -0.09 14.16
CA CYS A 60 -3.61 0.11 13.39
C CYS A 60 -3.47 1.57 12.98
N ALA A 61 -2.44 2.25 13.49
CA ALA A 61 -2.15 3.64 13.16
C ALA A 61 -1.33 3.83 11.86
N GLY A 62 -1.13 2.75 11.08
CA GLY A 62 -0.28 2.76 9.90
C GLY A 62 -0.87 3.48 8.69
N PHE A 63 0.00 3.75 7.74
CA PHE A 63 -0.29 4.25 6.40
C PHE A 63 -0.14 3.14 5.36
N LEU A 64 -0.85 3.31 4.24
CA LEU A 64 -0.82 2.38 3.12
C LEU A 64 0.04 2.97 2.00
N HIS A 65 1.10 2.25 1.64
CA HIS A 65 2.02 2.61 0.57
C HIS A 65 1.74 1.76 -0.67
N VAL A 66 1.77 2.38 -1.85
CA VAL A 66 1.58 1.64 -3.11
C VAL A 66 2.76 0.69 -3.34
N ALA A 67 2.50 -0.57 -3.64
CA ALA A 67 3.55 -1.56 -3.91
C ALA A 67 3.50 -2.13 -5.34
N GLY A 68 2.43 -1.85 -6.08
CA GLY A 68 2.25 -2.31 -7.45
C GLY A 68 0.82 -2.08 -7.94
N TYR A 69 0.57 -2.39 -9.20
CA TYR A 69 -0.80 -2.59 -9.67
C TYR A 69 -1.21 -4.03 -9.41
N ALA A 70 -2.41 -4.25 -8.88
CA ALA A 70 -2.97 -5.59 -8.73
C ALA A 70 -3.20 -6.19 -10.12
N ARG A 71 -2.67 -7.40 -10.37
CA ARG A 71 -2.64 -8.03 -11.70
C ARG A 71 -4.02 -8.10 -12.37
N ASP A 72 -5.04 -8.51 -11.63
CA ASP A 72 -6.34 -8.87 -12.22
C ASP A 72 -7.48 -7.90 -11.87
N LEU A 73 -7.22 -6.93 -10.99
CA LEU A 73 -8.28 -6.15 -10.33
C LEU A 73 -8.27 -4.65 -10.66
N HIS A 74 -7.41 -4.21 -11.60
CA HIS A 74 -7.28 -2.82 -12.04
C HIS A 74 -7.23 -1.82 -10.87
N ALA A 75 -6.53 -2.19 -9.81
CA ALA A 75 -6.46 -1.45 -8.55
C ALA A 75 -5.00 -1.26 -8.13
N LEU A 76 -4.74 -0.27 -7.30
CA LEU A 76 -3.46 -0.12 -6.62
C LEU A 76 -3.38 -1.15 -5.50
N PHE A 77 -2.34 -1.98 -5.53
CA PHE A 77 -2.01 -2.86 -4.44
C PHE A 77 -1.19 -2.09 -3.41
N VAL A 78 -1.72 -1.95 -2.20
CA VAL A 78 -1.10 -1.15 -1.15
C VAL A 78 -0.77 -2.00 0.07
N VAL A 79 0.35 -1.69 0.73
CA VAL A 79 0.85 -2.40 1.91
C VAL A 79 0.83 -1.44 3.10
N CYS A 80 0.26 -1.89 4.21
CA CYS A 80 0.24 -1.11 5.45
C CYS A 80 1.61 -1.12 6.12
N ASP A 81 2.15 0.02 6.56
CA ASP A 81 3.41 0.07 7.33
C ASP A 81 3.24 -0.23 8.83
N GLY A 82 2.00 -0.20 9.32
CA GLY A 82 1.69 -0.39 10.73
C GLY A 82 1.71 -1.85 11.20
N THR A 83 1.30 -2.04 12.45
CA THR A 83 1.36 -3.33 13.17
C THR A 83 0.48 -4.44 12.60
N CYS A 84 -0.50 -4.12 11.75
CA CYS A 84 -1.41 -5.14 11.22
C CYS A 84 -0.80 -6.00 10.11
N ALA A 85 0.28 -5.53 9.48
CA ALA A 85 0.97 -6.19 8.36
C ALA A 85 0.09 -6.59 7.17
N LYS A 86 -1.10 -5.97 7.01
CA LYS A 86 -2.05 -6.29 5.94
C LYS A 86 -1.77 -5.55 4.65
N THR A 87 -2.30 -6.11 3.56
CA THR A 87 -2.38 -5.50 2.24
C THR A 87 -3.83 -5.14 1.90
N PHE A 88 -4.02 -4.18 0.99
CA PHE A 88 -5.34 -3.72 0.55
C PHE A 88 -5.32 -3.34 -0.93
N LEU A 89 -6.51 -3.11 -1.49
CA LEU A 89 -6.70 -2.55 -2.82
C LEU A 89 -7.29 -1.14 -2.72
N ARG A 90 -6.85 -0.26 -3.63
CA ARG A 90 -7.28 1.14 -3.75
C ARG A 90 -7.58 1.52 -5.19
#